data_AF-A0A918X6Z3-F1
#
_entry.id   AF-A0A918X6Z3-F1
#
_cell.length_a   1.000
_cell.length_b   1.000
_cell.length_c   1.000
_cell.angle_alpha   90.00
_cell.angle_beta   90.00
_cell.angle_gamma   90.00
#
_symmetry.space_group_name_H-M   'P 1'
#
loop_
_entity.id
_entity.type
_entity.pdbx_description
1 polymer ?
#
loop_
_entity_poly.entity_id
_entity_poly.type
_entity_poly.pdbx_seq_one_letter_code
_entity_poly.pdbx_strand_id
1 'polypeptide(L)'
;MEWAAPRCRAMAVTDCMAPQRAAGMSLSTVSGVDADTGEAAPYAPYAFSGDHIQVDKAWVEAITESREFTPSQKFLVLWWIGISPLGMEPLRATGADIGKRVGMTGDAVGKINRKLLKRRILIERGRIGNYKLYRIGPYIAFHGTGIEQREAIKSCRPPDIPGFGNTNPSHWEAK
;
A
#
# COMPACT_ATOMS: atom_id res chain seq x y z
N MET A 1 -34.66 33.65 -5.59
CA MET A 1 -34.51 32.76 -4.42
C MET A 1 -33.07 32.84 -3.99
N GLU A 2 -32.82 33.71 -3.02
CA GLU A 2 -31.50 34.06 -2.51
C GLU A 2 -31.33 33.30 -1.18
N TRP A 3 -30.37 32.38 -1.13
CA TRP A 3 -30.07 31.60 0.07
C TRP A 3 -28.85 32.21 0.76
N ALA A 4 -29.11 32.88 1.89
CA ALA A 4 -28.14 33.51 2.75
C ALA A 4 -27.40 32.48 3.63
N ALA A 5 -26.07 32.61 3.71
CA ALA A 5 -25.21 31.84 4.61
C ALA A 5 -25.25 32.39 6.06
N PRO A 6 -25.26 31.54 7.09
CA PRO A 6 -25.16 32.02 8.47
C PRO A 6 -23.71 32.36 8.85
N ARG A 7 -23.54 33.57 9.37
CA ARG A 7 -22.32 34.08 10.03
C ARG A 7 -22.18 33.45 11.42
N CYS A 8 -21.10 32.73 11.68
CA CYS A 8 -20.67 32.39 13.04
C CYS A 8 -19.46 33.25 13.44
N ARG A 9 -19.57 33.83 14.63
CA ARG A 9 -18.71 34.86 15.22
C ARG A 9 -17.51 34.22 15.92
N ALA A 10 -16.35 34.87 15.82
CA ALA A 10 -15.10 34.49 16.46
C ALA A 10 -15.15 34.56 18.00
N MET A 11 -14.47 33.65 18.68
CA MET A 11 -13.96 33.85 20.04
C MET A 11 -12.44 33.76 20.01
N ALA A 12 -11.81 34.86 20.46
CA ALA A 12 -10.38 34.97 20.67
C ALA A 12 -9.98 34.28 21.98
N VAL A 13 -8.87 33.54 21.94
CA VAL A 13 -8.06 33.24 23.12
C VAL A 13 -6.63 33.57 22.74
N THR A 14 -6.13 34.69 23.23
CA THR A 14 -4.74 35.14 23.06
C THR A 14 -3.92 34.77 24.29
N ASP A 15 -2.74 34.22 23.99
CA ASP A 15 -1.45 34.34 24.68
C ASP A 15 -1.24 33.87 26.12
N CYS A 16 -0.41 32.82 26.24
CA CYS A 16 0.81 32.86 27.05
C CYS A 16 1.96 32.19 26.27
N MET A 17 2.96 33.00 25.90
CA MET A 17 4.22 32.60 25.27
C MET A 17 5.11 31.76 26.20
N ALA A 18 5.83 30.77 25.67
CA ALA A 18 7.29 30.86 25.44
C ALA A 18 7.85 29.58 24.77
N PRO A 19 8.95 29.70 24.00
CA PRO A 19 9.35 28.73 22.98
C PRO A 19 10.40 27.75 23.48
N GLN A 20 10.19 26.45 23.28
CA GLN A 20 11.30 25.49 23.33
C GLN A 20 11.94 25.40 21.94
N ARG A 21 13.11 26.03 21.81
CA ARG A 21 14.07 25.79 20.74
C ARG A 21 14.44 24.30 20.72
N ALA A 22 14.01 23.59 19.70
CA ALA A 22 14.74 22.46 19.16
C ALA A 22 15.33 22.91 17.83
N ALA A 23 16.65 23.02 17.83
CA ALA A 23 17.45 23.45 16.70
C ALA A 23 17.37 22.42 15.54
N GLY A 24 17.29 22.96 14.33
CA GLY A 24 18.01 22.44 13.18
C GLY A 24 17.51 21.13 12.57
N MET A 25 16.51 21.23 11.71
CA MET A 25 16.52 20.56 10.40
C MET A 25 15.64 21.40 9.47
N SER A 26 16.26 22.34 8.76
CA SER A 26 15.62 22.90 7.58
C SER A 26 15.53 21.77 6.56
N LEU A 27 14.35 21.16 6.40
CA LEU A 27 14.04 20.52 5.13
C LEU A 27 13.99 21.65 4.10
N SER A 28 15.13 21.92 3.49
CA SER A 28 15.19 22.65 2.24
C SER A 28 14.29 21.90 1.27
N THR A 29 13.16 22.50 0.93
CA THR A 29 12.45 22.22 -0.32
C THR A 29 13.50 22.31 -1.41
N VAL A 30 13.99 21.17 -1.89
CA VAL A 30 14.85 21.14 -3.08
C VAL A 30 13.95 21.60 -4.21
N SER A 31 14.02 22.89 -4.52
CA SER A 31 13.49 23.46 -5.75
C SER A 31 14.04 22.59 -6.89
N GLY A 32 13.15 21.86 -7.54
CA GLY A 32 13.47 20.85 -8.54
C GLY A 32 14.12 21.48 -9.75
N VAL A 33 15.43 21.67 -9.68
CA VAL A 33 16.28 21.99 -10.80
C VAL A 33 17.37 20.93 -10.80
N ASP A 34 17.46 20.19 -11.89
CA ASP A 34 18.51 19.20 -12.10
C ASP A 34 19.87 19.93 -12.13
N ALA A 35 20.80 19.49 -11.29
CA ALA A 35 22.05 20.20 -11.04
C ALA A 35 23.00 20.17 -12.25
N ASP A 36 22.82 19.21 -13.16
CA ASP A 36 23.69 19.00 -14.32
C ASP A 36 23.14 19.68 -15.58
N THR A 37 21.81 19.85 -15.65
CA THR A 37 21.13 20.39 -16.84
C THR A 37 20.49 21.77 -16.63
N GLY A 38 20.29 22.20 -15.38
CA GLY A 38 19.60 23.45 -15.06
C GLY A 38 18.10 23.44 -15.41
N GLU A 39 17.58 22.30 -15.84
CA GLU A 39 16.17 22.13 -16.19
C GLU A 39 15.34 21.86 -14.94
N ALA A 40 14.07 22.29 -14.96
CA ALA A 40 13.15 21.97 -13.89
C ALA A 40 12.96 20.45 -13.82
N ALA A 41 13.42 19.83 -12.74
CA ALA A 41 13.24 18.40 -12.53
C ALA A 41 11.73 18.09 -12.60
N PRO A 42 11.29 17.09 -13.39
CA PRO A 42 9.88 16.73 -13.45
C PRO A 42 9.35 16.49 -12.04
N TYR A 43 8.16 17.00 -11.73
CA TYR A 43 7.52 16.74 -10.45
C TYR A 43 7.40 15.23 -10.24
N ALA A 44 8.23 14.70 -9.34
CA ALA A 44 8.21 13.32 -8.91
C ALA A 44 7.65 13.30 -7.49
N PRO A 45 6.45 12.73 -7.25
CA PRO A 45 5.88 12.63 -5.90
C PRO A 45 6.66 11.66 -4.99
N TYR A 46 7.72 11.04 -5.49
CA TYR A 46 8.55 10.07 -4.78
C TYR A 46 9.68 10.76 -4.01
N ALA A 47 9.34 11.55 -3.01
CA ALA A 47 10.30 11.76 -1.92
C ALA A 47 10.39 10.44 -1.12
N PHE A 48 11.59 10.02 -0.71
CA PHE A 48 11.79 8.85 0.17
C PHE A 48 10.95 8.90 1.46
N SER A 49 10.40 10.07 1.80
CA SER A 49 9.54 10.36 2.94
C SER A 49 8.04 10.53 2.64
N GLY A 50 7.58 10.26 1.41
CA GLY A 50 6.17 10.36 1.00
C GLY A 50 5.39 9.03 1.06
N ASP A 51 4.08 9.07 0.75
CA ASP A 51 3.21 7.90 0.60
C ASP A 51 3.70 7.02 -0.55
N HIS A 52 4.45 5.96 -0.23
CA HIS A 52 4.96 5.00 -1.20
C HIS A 52 4.54 3.58 -0.84
N ILE A 53 4.51 2.73 -1.86
CA ILE A 53 4.25 1.30 -1.70
C ILE A 53 5.59 0.59 -1.81
N GLN A 54 5.94 -0.14 -0.76
CA GLN A 54 7.06 -1.05 -0.76
C GLN A 54 6.58 -2.36 -1.37
N VAL A 55 7.27 -2.84 -2.41
CA VAL A 55 6.93 -4.09 -3.10
C VAL A 55 8.17 -4.97 -3.15
N ASP A 56 8.07 -6.20 -2.64
CA ASP A 56 9.17 -7.14 -2.68
C ASP A 56 9.22 -7.81 -4.06
N LYS A 57 10.31 -7.54 -4.79
CA LYS A 57 10.49 -8.03 -6.16
C LYS A 57 10.65 -9.54 -6.21
N ALA A 58 11.31 -10.16 -5.25
CA ALA A 58 11.53 -11.61 -5.25
C ALA A 58 10.21 -12.36 -5.06
N TRP A 59 9.35 -11.86 -4.17
CA TRP A 59 7.99 -12.41 -4.02
C TRP A 59 7.14 -12.21 -5.26
N VAL A 60 7.18 -11.03 -5.88
CA VAL A 60 6.42 -10.77 -7.12
C VAL A 60 6.92 -11.65 -8.26
N GLU A 61 8.23 -11.76 -8.46
CA GLU A 61 8.86 -12.60 -9.47
C GLU A 61 8.47 -14.07 -9.29
N ALA A 62 8.52 -14.58 -8.05
CA ALA A 62 8.11 -15.95 -7.74
C ALA A 62 6.63 -16.21 -8.12
N ILE A 63 5.74 -15.22 -7.95
CA ILE A 63 4.35 -15.33 -8.39
C ILE A 63 4.24 -15.29 -9.92
N THR A 64 4.97 -14.38 -10.58
CA THR A 64 4.84 -14.15 -12.02
C THR A 64 5.48 -15.25 -12.85
N GLU A 65 6.57 -15.85 -12.40
CA GLU A 65 7.26 -16.94 -13.09
C GLU A 65 6.64 -18.32 -12.79
N SER A 66 5.90 -18.43 -11.68
CA SER A 66 5.29 -19.71 -11.32
C SER A 66 4.17 -20.12 -12.30
N ARG A 67 4.19 -21.41 -12.68
CA ARG A 67 3.16 -22.05 -13.50
C ARG A 67 1.89 -22.39 -12.71
N GLU A 68 1.96 -22.31 -11.39
CA GLU A 68 0.87 -22.60 -10.45
C GLU A 68 -0.20 -21.50 -10.42
N PHE A 69 0.13 -20.33 -10.96
CA PHE A 69 -0.77 -19.19 -11.07
C PHE A 69 -1.24 -18.99 -12.50
N THR A 70 -2.55 -18.84 -12.66
CA THR A 70 -3.11 -18.47 -13.96
C THR A 70 -2.83 -16.99 -14.27
N PRO A 71 -2.85 -16.58 -15.56
CA PRO A 71 -2.69 -15.17 -15.92
C PRO A 71 -3.63 -14.23 -15.16
N SER A 72 -4.90 -14.63 -14.97
CA SER A 72 -5.87 -13.83 -14.20
C SER A 72 -5.52 -13.71 -12.71
N GLN A 73 -4.88 -14.72 -12.12
CA GLN A 73 -4.41 -14.66 -10.74
C GLN A 73 -3.22 -13.69 -10.62
N LYS A 74 -2.25 -13.80 -11.54
CA LYS A 74 -1.09 -12.89 -11.62
C LYS A 74 -1.54 -11.44 -11.79
N PHE A 75 -2.48 -11.22 -12.71
CA PHE A 75 -3.09 -9.91 -12.93
C PHE A 75 -3.80 -9.39 -11.67
N LEU A 76 -4.58 -10.22 -10.96
CA LEU A 76 -5.21 -9.75 -9.71
C LEU A 76 -4.20 -9.46 -8.60
N VAL A 77 -3.07 -10.18 -8.53
CA VAL A 77 -2.00 -9.82 -7.58
C VAL A 77 -1.45 -8.42 -7.90
N LEU A 78 -1.14 -8.13 -9.17
CA LEU A 78 -0.71 -6.81 -9.60
C LEU A 78 -1.75 -5.73 -9.28
N TRP A 79 -3.02 -6.02 -9.56
CA TRP A 79 -4.12 -5.12 -9.21
C TRP A 79 -4.21 -4.85 -7.70
N TRP A 80 -4.05 -5.89 -6.87
CA TRP A 80 -4.04 -5.76 -5.41
C TRP A 80 -2.87 -4.92 -4.91
N ILE A 81 -1.68 -5.04 -5.51
CA ILE A 81 -0.53 -4.19 -5.18
C ILE A 81 -0.87 -2.71 -5.44
N GLY A 82 -1.47 -2.40 -6.59
CA GLY A 82 -1.77 -1.02 -6.97
C GLY A 82 -2.93 -0.35 -6.23
N ILE A 83 -3.80 -1.12 -5.56
CA ILE A 83 -5.03 -0.58 -4.94
C ILE A 83 -5.12 -0.80 -3.43
N SER A 84 -4.14 -1.50 -2.83
CA SER A 84 -4.19 -1.78 -1.39
C SER A 84 -4.14 -0.49 -0.57
N PRO A 85 -5.04 -0.32 0.42
CA PRO A 85 -5.05 0.87 1.27
C PRO A 85 -3.78 1.02 2.11
N LEU A 86 -3.56 2.25 2.60
CA LEU A 86 -2.48 2.60 3.53
C LEU A 86 -2.54 1.74 4.81
N GLY A 87 -1.37 1.42 5.36
CA GLY A 87 -1.22 0.71 6.63
C GLY A 87 -1.68 -0.74 6.52
N MET A 88 -2.51 -1.19 7.46
CA MET A 88 -3.08 -2.56 7.52
C MET A 88 -4.61 -2.62 7.30
N GLU A 89 -5.20 -1.55 6.80
CA GLU A 89 -6.63 -1.51 6.51
C GLU A 89 -7.01 -2.45 5.34
N PRO A 90 -8.21 -3.06 5.38
CA PRO A 90 -8.75 -3.80 4.26
C PRO A 90 -9.25 -2.89 3.14
N LEU A 91 -9.22 -3.37 1.90
CA LEU A 91 -10.00 -2.74 0.83
C LEU A 91 -11.49 -2.95 1.08
N ARG A 92 -12.24 -1.86 1.21
CA ARG A 92 -13.70 -1.87 1.37
C ARG A 92 -14.41 -2.03 0.01
N ALA A 93 -14.21 -3.16 -0.64
CA ALA A 93 -14.85 -3.49 -1.91
C ALA A 93 -15.29 -4.96 -1.94
N THR A 94 -16.49 -5.23 -2.44
CA THR A 94 -16.98 -6.60 -2.62
C THR A 94 -16.37 -7.24 -3.86
N GLY A 95 -16.46 -8.56 -3.99
CA GLY A 95 -16.03 -9.25 -5.21
C GLY A 95 -16.72 -8.73 -6.48
N ALA A 96 -17.99 -8.31 -6.37
CA ALA A 96 -18.73 -7.71 -7.48
C ALA A 96 -18.18 -6.33 -7.85
N ASP A 97 -17.84 -5.49 -6.87
CA ASP A 97 -17.25 -4.17 -7.12
C ASP A 97 -15.87 -4.29 -7.77
N ILE A 98 -15.05 -5.22 -7.26
CA ILE A 98 -13.74 -5.52 -7.85
C ILE A 98 -13.93 -6.02 -9.28
N GLY A 99 -14.86 -6.96 -9.50
CA GLY A 99 -15.19 -7.52 -10.81
C GLY A 99 -15.50 -6.43 -11.85
N LYS A 100 -16.35 -5.47 -11.49
CA LYS A 100 -16.67 -4.31 -12.35
C LYS A 100 -15.43 -3.51 -12.73
N ARG A 101 -14.50 -3.28 -11.80
CA ARG A 101 -13.28 -2.49 -12.03
C ARG A 101 -12.26 -3.21 -12.91
N VAL A 102 -12.22 -4.54 -12.84
CA VAL A 102 -11.20 -5.36 -13.50
C VAL A 102 -11.70 -6.11 -14.73
N GLY A 103 -12.97 -5.89 -15.11
CA GLY A 103 -13.59 -6.57 -16.26
C GLY A 103 -13.82 -8.08 -16.03
N MET A 104 -14.09 -8.50 -14.79
CA MET A 104 -14.36 -9.89 -14.42
C MET A 104 -15.71 -10.03 -13.72
N THR A 105 -16.27 -11.25 -13.71
CA THR A 105 -17.45 -11.52 -12.88
C THR A 105 -17.05 -11.54 -11.40
N GLY A 106 -17.97 -11.13 -10.51
CA GLY A 106 -17.72 -11.15 -9.06
C GLY A 106 -17.38 -12.55 -8.53
N ASP A 107 -17.96 -13.59 -9.14
CA ASP A 107 -17.67 -14.98 -8.82
C ASP A 107 -16.25 -15.40 -9.22
N ALA A 108 -15.77 -14.95 -10.38
CA ALA A 108 -14.40 -15.22 -10.82
C ALA A 108 -13.39 -14.57 -9.86
N VAL A 109 -13.62 -13.30 -9.51
CA VAL A 109 -12.80 -12.60 -8.51
C VAL A 109 -12.85 -13.32 -7.16
N GLY A 110 -14.03 -13.71 -6.69
CA GLY A 110 -14.19 -14.44 -5.43
C GLY A 110 -13.44 -15.77 -5.43
N LYS A 111 -13.48 -16.54 -6.53
CA LYS A 111 -12.72 -17.79 -6.70
C LYS A 111 -11.21 -17.53 -6.66
N ILE A 112 -10.73 -16.49 -7.33
CA ILE A 112 -9.31 -16.12 -7.32
C ILE A 112 -8.87 -15.67 -5.93
N ASN A 113 -9.59 -14.76 -5.28
CA ASN A 113 -9.24 -14.26 -3.95
C ASN A 113 -9.17 -15.40 -2.92
N ARG A 114 -10.08 -16.39 -2.99
CA ARG A 114 -10.00 -17.58 -2.14
C ARG A 114 -8.73 -18.41 -2.37
N LYS A 115 -8.27 -18.54 -3.63
CA LYS A 115 -7.01 -19.23 -3.94
C LYS A 115 -5.80 -18.45 -3.42
N LEU A 116 -5.78 -17.12 -3.61
CA LEU A 116 -4.70 -16.26 -3.13
C LEU A 116 -4.66 -16.21 -1.59
N LEU A 117 -5.82 -16.21 -0.92
CA LEU A 117 -5.93 -16.31 0.54
C LEU A 117 -5.34 -17.63 1.06
N LYS A 118 -5.65 -18.76 0.41
CA LYS A 118 -5.08 -20.07 0.78
C LYS A 118 -3.56 -20.08 0.69
N ARG A 119 -3.00 -19.39 -0.32
CA ARG A 119 -1.55 -19.20 -0.50
C ARG A 119 -0.97 -18.06 0.34
N ARG A 120 -1.76 -17.44 1.22
CA ARG A 120 -1.34 -16.33 2.11
C ARG A 120 -0.77 -15.11 1.36
N ILE A 121 -1.14 -14.96 0.09
CA ILE A 121 -0.83 -13.78 -0.75
C ILE A 121 -1.77 -12.64 -0.38
N LEU A 122 -3.04 -12.96 -0.16
CA LEU A 122 -4.00 -12.05 0.46
C LEU A 122 -4.19 -12.42 1.92
N ILE A 123 -4.55 -11.41 2.72
CA ILE A 123 -4.99 -11.59 4.10
C ILE A 123 -6.39 -11.03 4.28
N GLU A 124 -7.19 -11.74 5.08
CA GLU A 124 -8.54 -11.30 5.46
C GLU A 124 -8.41 -10.28 6.60
N ARG A 125 -9.00 -9.10 6.44
CA ARG A 125 -8.88 -7.97 7.37
C ARG A 125 -10.24 -7.35 7.71
N GLY A 126 -11.26 -8.19 7.77
CA GLY A 126 -12.60 -7.79 8.19
C GLY A 126 -13.68 -8.47 7.37
N ARG A 127 -14.93 -8.15 7.72
CA ARG A 127 -16.12 -8.64 7.05
C ARG A 127 -17.23 -7.59 7.08
N ILE A 128 -18.03 -7.53 6.01
CA ILE A 128 -19.27 -6.75 5.95
C ILE A 128 -20.38 -7.74 5.60
N GLY A 129 -21.27 -8.03 6.57
CA GLY A 129 -22.22 -9.13 6.45
C GLY A 129 -21.51 -10.45 6.17
N ASN A 130 -21.84 -11.09 5.04
CA ASN A 130 -21.24 -12.35 4.59
C ASN A 130 -20.00 -12.16 3.69
N TYR A 131 -19.63 -10.91 3.38
CA TYR A 131 -18.51 -10.61 2.50
C TYR A 131 -17.23 -10.41 3.30
N LYS A 132 -16.16 -11.09 2.89
CA LYS A 132 -14.83 -10.94 3.45
C LYS A 132 -14.11 -9.78 2.78
N LEU A 133 -13.42 -8.97 3.58
CA LEU A 133 -12.58 -7.89 3.08
C LEU A 133 -11.11 -8.33 3.10
N TYR A 134 -10.40 -8.00 2.04
CA TYR A 134 -9.03 -8.46 1.81
C TYR A 134 -8.08 -7.29 1.63
N ARG A 135 -6.79 -7.58 1.78
CA ARG A 135 -5.68 -6.77 1.31
C ARG A 135 -4.52 -7.66 0.87
N ILE A 136 -3.55 -7.07 0.17
CA ILE A 136 -2.28 -7.76 -0.10
C ILE A 136 -1.50 -8.00 1.20
N GLY A 137 -0.84 -9.15 1.28
CA GLY A 137 0.01 -9.50 2.41
C GLY A 137 1.26 -8.61 2.48
N PRO A 138 1.73 -8.24 3.68
CA PRO A 138 2.83 -7.30 3.86
C PRO A 138 4.19 -7.83 3.39
N TYR A 139 4.32 -9.14 3.17
CA TYR A 139 5.51 -9.74 2.53
C TYR A 139 5.63 -9.40 1.05
N ILE A 140 4.51 -9.11 0.36
CA ILE A 140 4.49 -8.87 -1.08
C ILE A 140 4.47 -7.37 -1.35
N ALA A 141 3.52 -6.67 -0.72
CA ALA A 141 3.45 -5.22 -0.82
C ALA A 141 2.88 -4.59 0.45
N PHE A 142 3.36 -3.40 0.77
CA PHE A 142 2.89 -2.62 1.91
C PHE A 142 2.88 -1.13 1.55
N HIS A 143 1.73 -0.50 1.75
CA HIS A 143 1.59 0.94 1.60
C HIS A 143 1.82 1.57 2.98
N GLY A 144 2.95 2.27 3.15
CA GLY A 144 3.39 2.85 4.41
C GLY A 144 4.90 2.71 4.59
N THR A 145 5.37 2.99 5.80
CA THR A 145 6.81 2.96 6.12
C THR A 145 7.34 1.53 6.29
N GLY A 146 8.65 1.35 6.12
CA GLY A 146 9.30 0.05 6.35
C GLY A 146 9.22 -0.45 7.79
N ILE A 147 9.14 0.47 8.77
CA ILE A 147 8.94 0.11 10.18
C ILE A 147 7.54 -0.48 10.37
N GLU A 148 6.51 0.17 9.83
CA GLU A 148 5.13 -0.34 9.88
C GLU A 148 4.99 -1.67 9.14
N GLN A 149 5.66 -1.84 8.00
CA GLN A 149 5.72 -3.11 7.28
C GLN A 149 6.34 -4.21 8.16
N ARG A 150 7.45 -3.91 8.84
CA ARG A 150 8.14 -4.86 9.74
C ARG A 150 7.24 -5.29 10.89
N GLU A 151 6.52 -4.35 11.51
CA GLU A 151 5.55 -4.66 12.55
C GLU A 151 4.37 -5.47 12.01
N ALA A 152 3.85 -5.12 10.83
CA ALA A 152 2.76 -5.86 10.19
C ALA A 152 3.15 -7.32 9.89
N ILE A 153 4.39 -7.56 9.44
CA ILE A 153 4.92 -8.88 9.14
C ILE A 153 4.90 -9.80 10.37
N LYS A 154 5.15 -9.29 11.59
CA LYS A 154 5.13 -10.11 12.82
C LYS A 154 3.79 -10.79 13.07
N SER A 155 2.71 -10.19 12.58
CA SER A 155 1.33 -10.72 12.71
C SER A 155 0.91 -11.66 11.57
N CYS A 156 1.75 -11.81 10.54
CA CYS A 156 1.44 -12.52 9.32
C CYS A 156 2.38 -13.73 9.12
N ARG A 157 1.87 -14.80 8.51
CA ARG A 157 2.72 -15.89 8.03
C ARG A 157 3.22 -15.60 6.61
N PRO A 158 4.44 -16.01 6.23
CA PRO A 158 4.94 -15.84 4.86
C PRO A 158 4.02 -16.46 3.80
N PRO A 159 3.92 -15.89 2.59
CA PRO A 159 3.21 -16.51 1.48
C PRO A 159 3.66 -17.95 1.21
N ASP A 160 2.72 -18.79 0.78
CA ASP A 160 2.99 -20.17 0.37
C ASP A 160 3.04 -20.24 -1.17
N ILE A 161 4.24 -20.08 -1.71
CA ILE A 161 4.50 -20.14 -3.14
C ILE A 161 5.32 -21.42 -3.42
N PRO A 162 4.80 -22.35 -4.24
CA PRO A 162 5.49 -23.58 -4.56
C PRO A 162 6.85 -23.33 -5.21
N GLY A 163 7.89 -24.01 -4.72
CA GLY A 163 9.26 -23.86 -5.21
C GLY A 163 9.98 -22.61 -4.73
N PHE A 164 9.30 -21.72 -3.99
CA PHE A 164 9.90 -20.56 -3.35
C PHE A 164 10.04 -20.84 -1.86
N GLY A 165 11.21 -21.35 -1.47
CA GLY A 165 11.55 -21.62 -0.08
C GLY A 165 12.12 -20.39 0.62
N ASN A 166 11.80 -20.25 1.90
CA ASN A 166 12.27 -19.16 2.79
C ASN A 166 13.80 -19.18 3.05
N THR A 167 14.59 -19.87 2.23
CA THR A 167 16.05 -20.05 2.35
C THR A 167 16.86 -18.87 1.84
N ASN A 168 16.36 -17.65 2.01
CA ASN A 168 17.25 -16.51 1.92
C ASN A 168 17.01 -15.58 3.11
N PRO A 169 17.78 -15.73 4.20
CA PRO A 169 18.14 -14.55 4.97
C PRO A 169 18.79 -13.59 3.96
N SER A 170 18.13 -12.48 3.72
CA SER A 170 18.82 -11.21 3.45
C SER A 170 19.76 -11.21 2.25
N HIS A 171 19.26 -10.88 1.06
CA HIS A 171 20.16 -10.37 0.00
C HIS A 171 20.87 -9.05 0.42
N TRP A 172 20.54 -8.48 1.59
CA TRP A 172 21.26 -7.38 2.24
C TRP A 172 22.31 -7.82 3.28
N GLU A 173 22.40 -9.12 3.64
CA GLU A 173 23.57 -9.66 4.39
C GLU A 173 24.66 -10.16 3.43
N ALA A 174 24.42 -10.12 2.12
CA ALA A 174 25.41 -10.41 1.09
C ALA A 174 26.00 -9.10 0.54
N LYS A 175 27.08 -8.65 1.19
CA LYS A 175 28.04 -7.58 0.84
C LYS A 175 27.79 -6.19 1.43
#